data_AF-A0A2W4NXU8-F1
#
_entry.id   AF-A0A2W4NXU8-F1
#
_cell.length_a   1.000
_cell.length_b   1.000
_cell.length_c   1.000
_cell.angle_alpha   90.00
_cell.angle_beta   90.00
_cell.angle_gamma   90.00
#
_symmetry.space_group_name_H-M   'P 1'
#
loop_
_entity.id
_entity.type
_entity.pdbx_description
1 polymer ?
#
loop_
_entity_poly.entity_id
_entity_poly.type
_entity_poly.pdbx_seq_one_letter_code
_entity_poly.pdbx_strand_id
1 'polypeptide(L)' 'MKIGSNYELSRIRRKDWDALGQLAGLGSGAHERVRDLTHRLPPLLEETAEELNAQHVDDPIIGRLVENISQNAETLGKQK' A
#
# COMPACT_ATOMS: atom_id res chain seq x y z
N MET A 1 -9.24 -10.09 -1.71
CA MET A 1 -10.32 -9.80 -0.74
C MET A 1 -11.05 -8.53 -1.19
N LYS A 2 -12.36 -8.43 -0.97
CA LYS A 2 -13.17 -7.26 -1.36
C LYS A 2 -13.17 -6.24 -0.21
N ILE A 3 -13.05 -4.95 -0.52
CA ILE A 3 -13.15 -3.86 0.47
C ILE A 3 -14.37 -3.00 0.12
N GLY A 4 -15.37 -3.01 1.00
CA GLY A 4 -16.71 -2.50 0.69
C GLY A 4 -17.33 -3.23 -0.51
N SER A 5 -17.64 -2.48 -1.57
CA SER A 5 -18.21 -3.03 -2.82
C SER A 5 -17.19 -3.25 -3.95
N ASN A 6 -15.88 -3.07 -3.71
CA ASN A 6 -14.87 -3.00 -4.76
C ASN A 6 -13.73 -4.02 -4.62
N TYR A 7 -13.23 -4.50 -5.78
CA TYR A 7 -12.01 -5.31 -5.89
C TYR A 7 -10.82 -4.48 -6.39
N GLU A 8 -11.08 -3.43 -7.16
CA GLU A 8 -10.05 -2.52 -7.68
C GLU A 8 -9.71 -1.45 -6.65
N LEU A 9 -8.41 -1.32 -6.31
CA LEU A 9 -7.88 -0.32 -5.39
C LEU A 9 -8.31 1.11 -5.73
N SER A 10 -8.34 1.44 -7.02
CA SER A 10 -8.77 2.74 -7.54
C SER A 10 -10.22 3.11 -7.19
N ARG A 11 -11.06 2.12 -6.86
CA ARG A 11 -12.48 2.31 -6.53
C ARG A 11 -12.77 2.27 -5.03
N ILE A 12 -11.77 1.93 -4.19
CA ILE A 12 -11.92 1.91 -2.74
C ILE A 12 -11.89 3.35 -2.22
N ARG A 13 -12.88 3.76 -1.43
CA ARG A 13 -12.97 5.11 -0.85
C ARG A 13 -12.60 5.10 0.63
N ARG A 14 -12.34 6.27 1.22
CA ARG A 14 -12.08 6.44 2.68
C ARG A 14 -13.05 5.63 3.56
N LYS A 15 -14.35 5.74 3.31
CA LYS A 15 -15.38 5.03 4.09
C LYS A 15 -15.26 3.50 4.01
N ASP A 16 -14.76 2.98 2.90
CA ASP A 16 -14.60 1.54 2.71
C ASP A 16 -13.40 1.04 3.53
N TRP A 17 -12.34 1.86 3.65
CA TRP A 17 -11.21 1.61 4.56
C TRP A 17 -11.62 1.68 6.03
N ASP A 18 -12.40 2.68 6.43
CA ASP A 18 -12.89 2.79 7.81
C ASP A 18 -13.83 1.64 8.18
N ALA A 19 -14.71 1.23 7.25
CA ALA A 19 -15.56 0.07 7.45
C ALA A 19 -14.73 -1.22 7.64
N LEU A 20 -13.67 -1.40 6.85
CA LEU A 20 -12.75 -2.51 7.02
C LEU A 20 -12.01 -2.44 8.37
N GLY A 21 -11.57 -1.25 8.77
CA GLY A 21 -10.92 -1.01 10.07
C GLY A 21 -11.81 -1.40 11.24
N GLN A 22 -13.09 -1.05 11.19
CA GLN A 22 -14.08 -1.46 12.19
C GLN A 22 -14.25 -2.98 12.24
N LEU A 23 -14.38 -3.65 11.08
CA LEU A 23 -14.48 -5.11 11.00
C LEU A 23 -13.23 -5.83 11.53
N ALA A 24 -12.06 -5.24 11.34
CA ALA A 24 -10.78 -5.76 11.80
C ALA A 24 -10.45 -5.41 13.27
N GLY A 25 -11.33 -4.69 13.98
CA GLY A 25 -11.10 -4.25 15.36
C GLY A 25 -10.05 -3.13 15.50
N LEU A 26 -9.70 -2.45 14.40
CA LEU A 26 -8.72 -1.36 14.36
C LEU A 26 -9.33 0.02 14.66
N GLY A 27 -10.67 0.12 14.70
CA GLY A 27 -11.42 1.35 14.97
C GLY A 27 -11.63 2.25 13.75
N SER A 28 -12.20 3.43 13.97
CA SER A 28 -12.34 4.49 12.96
C SER A 28 -11.01 5.18 12.70
N GLY A 29 -10.78 5.64 11.46
CA GLY A 29 -9.51 6.29 11.07
C GLY A 29 -8.51 5.33 10.40
N ALA A 30 -8.96 4.14 9.99
CA ALA A 30 -8.12 3.22 9.23
C ALA A 30 -7.67 3.84 7.89
N HIS A 31 -8.47 4.71 7.28
CA HIS A 31 -8.07 5.42 6.07
C HIS A 31 -6.86 6.34 6.28
N GLU A 32 -6.73 7.00 7.44
CA GLU A 32 -5.58 7.86 7.76
C GLU A 32 -4.31 7.02 7.90
N ARG A 33 -4.40 5.88 8.57
CA ARG A 33 -3.28 4.93 8.67
C ARG A 33 -2.85 4.40 7.31
N VAL A 34 -3.81 4.04 6.44
CA VAL A 34 -3.52 3.61 5.07
C VAL A 34 -2.82 4.74 4.31
N ARG A 35 -3.31 5.97 4.42
CA ARG A 35 -2.67 7.14 3.79
C ARG A 35 -1.24 7.35 4.29
N ASP A 36 -1.00 7.28 5.59
CA ASP A 36 0.34 7.42 6.15
C ASP A 36 1.28 6.34 5.63
N LEU A 37 0.80 5.10 5.53
CA LEU A 37 1.57 4.00 4.95
C LEU A 37 1.89 4.24 3.47
N THR A 38 0.98 4.81 2.69
CA THR A 38 1.25 5.11 1.27
C THR A 38 2.37 6.13 1.06
N HIS A 39 2.62 7.01 2.04
CA HIS A 39 3.74 7.95 2.00
C HIS A 39 5.05 7.34 2.50
N ARG A 40 4.97 6.39 3.45
CA ARG A 40 6.15 5.79 4.08
C ARG A 40 6.70 4.57 3.35
N LEU A 41 5.85 3.83 2.64
CA LEU A 41 6.23 2.58 1.99
C LEU A 41 7.22 2.76 0.82
N PRO A 42 7.06 3.72 -0.11
CA PRO A 42 7.97 3.86 -1.25
C PRO A 42 9.46 3.96 -0.87
N PRO A 43 9.89 4.85 0.05
CA PRO A 43 11.31 4.93 0.41
C PRO A 43 11.81 3.67 1.13
N LEU A 44 10.97 3.02 1.96
CA LEU A 44 11.35 1.77 2.64
C LEU A 44 11.52 0.60 1.65
N LEU A 45 10.75 0.58 0.57
CA LEU A 45 10.85 -0.45 -0.47
C LEU A 45 12.12 -0.29 -1.29
N GLU A 46 12.49 0.95 -1.61
CA GLU A 46 13.76 1.25 -2.29
C GLU A 46 14.95 0.81 -1.42
N GLU A 47 14.96 1.21 -0.14
CA GLU A 47 16.00 0.79 0.82
C GLU A 47 16.08 -0.74 0.94
N THR A 48 14.94 -1.42 1.10
CA THR A 48 14.91 -2.89 1.18
C THR A 48 15.42 -3.55 -0.10
N ALA A 49 15.08 -3.01 -1.28
CA ALA A 49 15.55 -3.55 -2.55
C ALA A 49 17.07 -3.37 -2.71
N GLU A 50 17.61 -2.22 -2.29
CA GLU A 50 19.05 -1.98 -2.27
C GLU A 50 19.77 -2.96 -1.32
N GLU A 51 19.23 -3.20 -0.14
CA GLU A 51 19.78 -4.17 0.82
C GLU A 51 19.78 -5.61 0.27
N LEU A 52 18.73 -6.01 -0.46
CA LEU A 52 18.64 -7.31 -1.10
C LEU A 52 19.64 -7.45 -2.25
N ASN A 53 19.77 -6.42 -3.08
CA ASN A 53 20.76 -6.37 -4.15
C ASN A 53 22.19 -6.46 -3.59
N ALA A 54 22.47 -5.77 -2.48
CA ALA A 54 23.76 -5.85 -1.78
C ALA A 54 24.07 -7.25 -1.23
N GLN A 55 23.04 -8.05 -0.97
CA GLN A 55 23.15 -9.46 -0.58
C GLN A 55 23.19 -10.43 -1.79
N HIS A 56 23.36 -9.91 -3.01
CA HIS A 56 23.30 -10.67 -4.27
C HIS A 56 21.95 -11.36 -4.52
N VAL A 57 20.89 -10.88 -3.89
CA VAL A 57 19.51 -11.26 -4.22
C VAL A 57 19.02 -10.29 -5.28
N ASP A 58 19.54 -10.43 -6.49
CA ASP A 58 19.20 -9.59 -7.65
C ASP A 58 18.26 -10.37 -8.58
N ASP A 59 16.97 -10.42 -8.20
CA ASP A 59 15.91 -11.01 -9.01
C ASP A 59 15.07 -9.89 -9.63
N PRO A 60 14.82 -9.91 -10.95
CA PRO A 60 13.96 -8.94 -11.63
C PRO A 60 12.56 -8.76 -10.99
N ILE A 61 12.09 -9.73 -10.21
CA ILE A 61 10.85 -9.64 -9.44
C ILE A 61 10.91 -8.54 -8.38
N ILE A 62 12.07 -8.26 -7.79
CA ILE A 62 12.24 -7.24 -6.74
C ILE A 62 11.97 -5.86 -7.33
N GLY A 63 12.60 -5.52 -8.46
CA GLY A 63 12.34 -4.26 -9.16
C GLY A 63 10.86 -4.10 -9.56
N ARG A 64 10.23 -5.17 -10.05
CA ARG A 64 8.79 -5.16 -10.37
C ARG A 64 7.91 -4.98 -9.13
N LEU A 65 8.29 -5.53 -7.98
CA LEU A 65 7.56 -5.35 -6.73
C LEU A 65 7.66 -3.91 -6.24
N VAL A 66 8.85 -3.31 -6.27
CA VAL A 66 9.06 -1.90 -5.93
C VAL A 66 8.17 -1.01 -6.80
N GLU A 67 8.22 -1.18 -8.12
CA GLU A 67 7.41 -0.39 -9.06
C GLU A 67 5.90 -0.54 -8.79
N ASN A 68 5.41 -1.78 -8.69
CA ASN A 68 3.99 -2.05 -8.48
C ASN A 68 3.47 -1.49 -7.15
N ILE A 69 4.24 -1.64 -6.07
CA ILE A 69 3.80 -1.16 -4.76
C ILE A 69 3.85 0.38 -4.73
N SER A 70 4.86 1.01 -5.32
CA SER A 70 4.94 2.48 -5.43
C SER A 70 3.79 3.07 -6.26
N GLN A 71 3.43 2.47 -7.39
CA GLN A 71 2.28 2.90 -8.20
C GLN A 71 0.95 2.76 -7.44
N ASN A 72 0.79 1.68 -6.67
CA ASN A 72 -0.39 1.49 -5.83
C ASN A 72 -0.45 2.50 -4.68
N ALA A 73 0.69 2.80 -4.05
CA ALA A 73 0.80 3.80 -3.01
C ALA A 73 0.43 5.20 -3.53
N GLU A 74 0.90 5.58 -4.72
CA GLU A 74 0.49 6.82 -5.37
C GLU A 74 -1.01 6.87 -5.66
N THR A 75 -1.57 5.77 -6.19
CA THR A 75 -2.99 5.67 -6.51
C THR A 75 -3.85 5.91 -5.27
N LEU A 76 -3.46 5.32 -4.13
CA LEU A 76 -4.15 5.48 -2.85
C LEU A 76 -3.91 6.86 -2.23
N GLY A 77 -2.69 7.40 -2.32
CA GLY A 77 -2.36 8.72 -1.76
C GLY A 77 -3.06 9.90 -2.46
N LYS A 78 -3.46 9.72 -3.73
CA LYS A 78 -4.21 10.72 -4.52
C LYS A 78 -5.72 10.72 -4.22
N GLN A 79 -6.25 9.71 -3.52
CA GLN A 79 -7.66 9.64 -3.16
C GLN A 79 -7.97 10.62 -2.02
N LYS A 80 -8.79 11.65 -2.31
CA LYS A 80 -9.19 12.69 -1.35
C LYS A 80 -10.14 12.17 -0.27
#